data_AF-A0A3B0Z7N3-F1
#
_entry.id   AF-A0A3B0Z7N3-F1
#
_cell.length_a   1.000
_cell.length_b   1.000
_cell.length_c   1.000
_cell.angle_alpha   90.00
_cell.angle_beta   90.00
_cell.angle_gamma   90.00
#
_symmetry.space_group_name_H-M   'P 1'
#
loop_
_entity.id
_entity.type
_entity.pdbx_description
1 polymer ?
#
loop_
_entity_poly.entity_id
_entity_poly.type
_entity_poly.pdbx_seq_one_letter_code
_entity_poly.pdbx_strand_id
1 'polypeptide(L)' 'MQNPGFIVVEGPIGVGKTSLARRLAETFGSELLLEGAAEN' A
#
# COMPACT_ATOMS: atom_id res chain seq x y z
N MET A 1 -20.38 11.77 -2.79
CA MET A 1 -18.90 11.62 -2.91
C MET A 1 -18.62 10.15 -3.06
N GLN A 2 -17.97 9.74 -4.16
CA GLN A 2 -17.57 8.34 -4.32
C GLN A 2 -16.47 8.05 -3.30
N ASN A 3 -16.65 7.01 -2.51
CA ASN A 3 -15.64 6.57 -1.56
C ASN A 3 -14.41 6.15 -2.39
N PRO A 4 -13.24 6.81 -2.24
CA PRO A 4 -12.06 6.37 -2.97
C PRO A 4 -11.71 4.99 -2.42
N GLY A 5 -11.93 3.95 -3.21
CA GLY A 5 -11.74 2.55 -2.82
C GLY A 5 -10.28 2.15 -2.57
N PHE A 6 -9.38 3.12 -2.40
CA PHE A 6 -7.93 2.92 -2.37
C PHE A 6 -7.26 3.79 -1.31
N ILE A 7 -6.24 3.21 -0.66
CA ILE A 7 -5.32 3.91 0.25
C ILE A 7 -3.93 3.86 -0.39
N VAL A 8 -3.34 5.04 -0.63
CA VAL A 8 -1.98 5.16 -1.19
C VAL A 8 -1.00 5.55 -0.07
N VAL A 9 0.15 4.89 -0.03
CA VAL A 9 1.20 5.10 0.99
C VAL A 9 2.48 5.61 0.33
N GLU A 10 2.77 6.91 0.52
CA GLU A 10 3.92 7.61 -0.08
C GLU A 10 5.04 7.91 0.93
N GLY A 11 6.28 8.08 0.44
CA GLY A 11 7.42 8.50 1.27
C GLY A 11 8.80 8.03 0.79
N PRO A 12 9.89 8.44 1.47
CA PRO A 12 11.26 8.13 1.06
C PRO A 12 11.61 6.63 1.05
N ILE A 13 12.70 6.25 0.40
CA ILE A 13 13.19 4.87 0.39
C ILE A 13 13.63 4.47 1.82
N GLY A 14 13.30 3.23 2.23
CA GLY A 14 13.70 2.68 3.53
C GLY A 14 12.81 3.04 4.73
N VAL A 15 11.80 3.92 4.58
CA VAL A 15 10.96 4.39 5.71
C VAL A 15 9.88 3.40 6.17
N GLY A 16 9.78 2.23 5.55
CA GLY A 16 8.80 1.21 5.92
C GLY A 16 7.42 1.31 5.26
N LYS A 17 7.31 1.97 4.10
CA LYS A 17 6.03 2.10 3.35
C LYS A 17 5.32 0.76 3.10
N THR A 18 6.06 -0.23 2.63
CA THR A 18 5.54 -1.58 2.38
C THR A 18 5.02 -2.23 3.65
N SER A 19 5.69 -2.01 4.79
CA SER A 19 5.25 -2.51 6.10
C SER A 19 3.97 -1.82 6.55
N LEU A 20 3.84 -0.51 6.34
CA LEU A 20 2.62 0.24 6.65
C LEU A 20 1.46 -0.19 5.76
N ALA A 21 1.67 -0.29 4.44
CA ALA A 21 0.65 -0.73 3.49
C ALA A 21 0.12 -2.13 3.82
N ARG A 22 1.00 -3.06 4.19
CA ARG A 22 0.61 -4.41 4.64
C ARG A 22 -0.27 -4.38 5.89
N ARG A 23 0.10 -3.60 6.91
CA ARG A 23 -0.68 -3.47 8.15
C ARG A 23 -2.06 -2.85 7.89
N LEU A 24 -2.14 -1.86 7.00
CA LEU A 24 -3.40 -1.25 6.61
C LEU A 24 -4.30 -2.27 5.88
N ALA A 25 -3.74 -3.03 4.93
CA ALA A 25 -4.47 -4.08 4.23
C ALA A 25 -5.02 -5.14 5.19
N GLU A 26 -4.21 -5.62 6.14
CA GLU A 26 -4.63 -6.57 7.18
C GLU A 26 -5.73 -5.99 8.08
N THR A 27 -5.59 -4.72 8.48
CA THR A 27 -6.55 -4.05 9.37
C THR A 27 -7.90 -3.83 8.70
N PHE A 28 -7.90 -3.47 7.42
CA PHE A 28 -9.11 -3.17 6.65
C PHE A 28 -9.64 -4.35 5.83
N GLY A 29 -9.01 -5.53 5.92
CA GLY A 29 -9.35 -6.69 5.09
C GLY A 29 -9.29 -6.39 3.59
N SER A 30 -8.37 -5.50 3.18
CA SER A 30 -8.27 -4.97 1.82
C SER A 30 -7.19 -5.70 1.02
N GLU A 31 -7.31 -5.68 -0.31
CA GLU A 31 -6.26 -6.17 -1.20
C GLU A 31 -5.01 -5.26 -1.12
N LEU A 32 -3.82 -5.87 -1.05
CA LEU A 32 -2.55 -5.16 -1.07
C LEU A 32 -1.96 -5.18 -2.49
N LEU A 33 -1.91 -4.02 -3.12
CA LEU A 33 -1.21 -3.81 -4.38
C LEU A 33 0.21 -3.31 -4.10
N LEU A 34 1.22 -4.05 -4.54
CA LEU A 34 2.64 -3.63 -4.49
C LEU A 34 3.16 -3.57 -5.92
N GLU A 35 4.01 -2.58 -6.21
CA GLU A 35 4.73 -2.53 -7.48
C GLU A 35 5.57 -3.79 -7.65
N GLY A 36 5.45 -4.47 -8.79
CA GLY A 36 6.19 -5.69 -9.09
C GLY A 36 7.68 -5.38 -9.14
N ALA A 37 8.46 -5.93 -8.20
CA ALA A 37 9.91 -5.73 -8.13
C ALA A 37 10.70 -6.29 -9.35
N ALA A 38 10.00 -6.84 -10.36
CA ALA A 38 10.57 -7.59 -11.48
C ALA A 38 10.31 -6.97 -12.86
N GLU A 39 9.65 -5.81 -12.96
CA GLU A 39 9.55 -5.07 -14.23
C GLU A 39 10.60 -3.95 -14.25
N ASN A 40 11.84 -4.31 -14.55
CA ASN A 40 12.89 -3.41 -15.06
C ASN A 40 13.84 -4.17 -15.98
#